data_AF-A0AA38LSV6-F1
#
_entry.id   AF-A0AA38LSV6-F1
#
_cell.length_a   1.000
_cell.length_b   1.000
_cell.length_c   1.000
_cell.angle_alpha   90.00
_cell.angle_beta   90.00
_cell.angle_gamma   90.00
#
_symmetry.space_group_name_H-M   'P 1'
#
loop_
_entity.id
_entity.type
_entity.pdbx_description
1 polymer ?
#
loop_
_entity_poly.entity_id
_entity_poly.type
_entity_poly.pdbx_seq_one_letter_code
_entity_poly.pdbx_strand_id
1 'polypeptide(L)'
;MLISPLRLHHDLTSILSPTIDAGPHTALLILPEGRLLSSATRYDELYAEEAEGEAEEADNAPDMNGLSVSGGISGGAADGGEEGEGEEEEPYLDEPERIRLLCGLASQWEEDESPRVECELGRLLLVPIPLPSAGAPSTMPQNLPAAKGLQPRMFVLVLNGTKGTAWSDMTSKAEEFKRVWENGCGA
;
A
#
# COMPACT_ATOMS: atom_id res chain seq x y z
N MET A 1 20.84 -12.85 -16.07
CA MET A 1 20.55 -12.90 -14.63
C MET A 1 19.05 -13.12 -14.49
N LEU A 2 18.61 -14.17 -13.79
CA LEU A 2 17.19 -14.48 -13.63
C LEU A 2 16.74 -13.97 -12.26
N ILE A 3 15.87 -12.97 -12.23
CA ILE A 3 15.26 -12.49 -11.00
C ILE A 3 14.21 -13.53 -10.58
N SER A 4 14.35 -14.10 -9.37
CA SER A 4 13.42 -15.12 -8.86
C SER A 4 12.12 -14.44 -8.36
N PRO A 5 10.94 -14.77 -8.93
CA PRO A 5 9.67 -14.18 -8.49
C PRO A 5 9.37 -14.44 -7.02
N LEU A 6 9.72 -15.63 -6.50
CA LEU A 6 9.49 -15.99 -5.10
C LEU A 6 10.34 -15.12 -4.15
N ARG A 7 11.58 -14.84 -4.54
CA ARG A 7 12.48 -13.99 -3.76
C ARG A 7 12.01 -12.54 -3.78
N LEU A 8 11.62 -12.03 -4.95
CA LEU A 8 11.05 -10.67 -5.08
C LEU A 8 9.86 -10.48 -4.14
N HIS A 9 8.90 -11.41 -4.19
CA HIS A 9 7.72 -11.33 -3.35
C HIS A 9 8.09 -11.37 -1.87
N HIS A 10 8.99 -12.27 -1.46
CA HIS A 10 9.49 -12.31 -0.08
C HIS A 10 10.13 -10.98 0.35
N ASP A 11 11.00 -10.41 -0.49
CA ASP A 11 11.69 -9.15 -0.19
C ASP A 11 10.69 -7.99 -0.08
N LEU A 12 9.68 -7.92 -0.97
CA LEU A 12 8.58 -6.95 -0.88
C LEU A 12 7.71 -7.15 0.37
N THR A 13 7.37 -8.38 0.74
CA THR A 13 6.59 -8.67 1.95
C THR A 13 7.36 -8.29 3.22
N SER A 14 8.68 -8.44 3.23
CA SER A 14 9.52 -8.15 4.41
C SER A 14 9.56 -6.66 4.80
N ILE A 15 9.35 -5.76 3.83
CA ILE A 15 9.33 -4.32 4.06
C ILE A 15 7.95 -3.78 4.44
N LEU A 16 6.89 -4.60 4.36
CA LEU A 16 5.55 -4.22 4.78
C LEU A 16 5.46 -4.13 6.30
N SER A 17 4.75 -3.13 6.78
CA SER A 17 4.46 -2.98 8.20
C SER A 17 3.49 -4.06 8.69
N PRO A 18 3.59 -4.47 9.95
CA PRO A 18 2.66 -5.44 10.55
C PRO A 18 1.32 -4.81 10.95
N THR A 19 1.25 -3.49 11.01
CA THR A 19 0.04 -2.72 11.30
C THR A 19 -0.12 -1.62 10.26
N ILE A 20 -1.36 -1.22 9.99
CA ILE A 20 -1.71 -0.36 8.86
C ILE A 20 -1.17 1.08 8.99
N ASP A 21 -1.07 1.59 10.22
CA ASP A 21 -0.60 2.96 10.50
C ASP A 21 0.91 3.08 10.73
N ALA A 22 1.62 1.95 10.87
CA ALA A 22 3.05 1.96 11.20
C ALA A 22 3.96 2.00 9.97
N GLY A 23 3.41 2.05 8.75
CA GLY A 23 4.21 2.07 7.52
C GLY A 23 3.47 1.53 6.31
N PRO A 24 4.18 1.16 5.24
CA PRO A 24 3.54 0.73 4.02
C PRO A 24 2.84 -0.62 4.21
N HIS A 25 1.58 -0.71 3.80
CA HIS A 25 0.79 -1.94 3.78
C HIS A 25 0.81 -2.62 2.40
N THR A 26 1.21 -1.89 1.35
CA THR A 26 1.30 -2.40 -0.02
C THR A 26 2.63 -2.01 -0.65
N ALA A 27 3.27 -2.95 -1.34
CA ALA A 27 4.51 -2.73 -2.08
C ALA A 27 4.46 -3.38 -3.46
N LEU A 28 4.84 -2.63 -4.50
CA LEU A 28 4.87 -3.07 -5.89
C LEU A 28 6.26 -2.84 -6.48
N LEU A 29 6.74 -3.79 -7.27
CA LEU A 29 7.86 -3.58 -8.18
C LEU A 29 7.32 -3.59 -9.60
N ILE A 30 7.45 -2.46 -10.29
CA ILE A 30 6.91 -2.27 -11.64
C ILE A 30 8.00 -1.81 -12.61
N LEU A 31 7.71 -1.93 -13.89
CA LEU A 31 8.45 -1.23 -14.93
C LEU A 31 7.92 0.19 -15.11
N PRO A 32 8.73 1.13 -15.66
CA PRO A 32 8.31 2.51 -15.87
C PRO A 32 7.01 2.65 -16.67
N GLU A 33 6.73 1.74 -17.60
CA GLU A 33 5.47 1.71 -18.36
C GLU A 33 4.24 1.23 -17.56
N GLY A 34 4.36 1.03 -16.25
CA GLY A 34 3.26 0.54 -15.39
C GLY A 34 3.08 -0.97 -15.38
N ARG A 35 3.97 -1.74 -16.00
CA ARG A 35 3.86 -3.21 -16.02
C ARG A 35 4.35 -3.80 -14.71
N LEU A 36 3.45 -4.48 -13.99
CA LEU A 36 3.75 -5.16 -12.72
C LEU A 36 4.72 -6.33 -12.91
N LEU A 37 5.71 -6.43 -12.01
CA LEU A 37 6.63 -7.57 -11.92
C LEU A 37 6.34 -8.42 -10.68
N SER A 38 6.09 -7.78 -9.54
CA SER A 38 5.77 -8.44 -8.28
C SER A 38 5.04 -7.46 -7.36
N SER A 39 4.16 -7.98 -6.52
CA SER A 39 3.41 -7.24 -5.51
C SER A 39 3.39 -7.99 -4.19
N ALA A 40 3.21 -7.26 -3.10
CA ALA A 40 2.88 -7.77 -1.78
C ALA A 40 1.92 -6.78 -1.10
N THR A 41 0.90 -7.30 -0.41
CA THR A 41 -0.16 -6.54 0.26
C THR A 41 -0.43 -7.17 1.63
N ARG A 42 -0.81 -6.33 2.60
CA ARG A 42 -1.40 -6.74 3.90
C ARG A 42 -2.73 -6.04 4.19
N TYR A 43 -3.23 -5.25 3.23
CA TYR A 43 -4.38 -4.37 3.42
C TYR A 43 -5.62 -5.14 3.90
N ASP A 44 -6.00 -6.23 3.21
CA ASP A 44 -7.21 -6.99 3.54
C ASP A 44 -7.10 -7.74 4.88
N GLU A 45 -5.91 -8.19 5.26
CA GLU A 45 -5.67 -8.84 6.56
C GLU A 45 -5.88 -7.84 7.72
N LEU A 46 -5.54 -6.57 7.51
CA LEU A 46 -5.59 -5.54 8.55
C LEU A 46 -7.02 -5.01 8.76
N TYR A 47 -7.81 -4.84 7.70
CA TYR A 47 -9.23 -4.47 7.85
C TYR A 47 -10.13 -5.62 8.30
N ALA A 48 -9.73 -6.87 8.06
CA ALA A 48 -10.45 -8.03 8.58
C ALA A 48 -10.36 -8.12 10.12
N GLU A 49 -9.25 -7.70 10.73
CA GLU A 49 -9.07 -7.71 12.18
C GLU A 49 -9.84 -6.57 12.89
N GLU A 50 -10.07 -5.44 12.23
CA GLU A 50 -10.85 -4.31 12.78
C GLU A 50 -12.36 -4.61 12.82
N ALA A 51 -12.88 -5.37 11.84
CA ALA A 51 -14.29 -5.73 11.76
C ALA A 51 -14.78 -6.70 12.86
N GLU A 52 -13.88 -7.39 13.55
CA GLU A 52 -14.24 -8.29 14.66
C GLU A 52 -14.34 -7.56 16.02
N GLY A 53 -14.07 -6.25 16.08
CA GLY A 53 -14.08 -5.44 17.31
C GLY A 53 -15.41 -4.77 17.67
N GLU A 54 -16.37 -4.66 16.75
CA GLU A 54 -17.65 -3.95 16.97
C GLU A 54 -18.85 -4.88 17.20
N ALA A 55 -18.65 -5.99 17.92
CA ALA A 55 -19.78 -6.72 18.50
C ALA A 55 -20.19 -6.05 19.82
N GLU A 56 -20.81 -4.86 19.72
CA GLU A 56 -21.49 -4.19 20.83
C GLU A 56 -22.47 -5.16 21.53
N GLU A 57 -22.44 -5.14 22.85
CA GLU A 57 -23.30 -5.89 23.75
C GLU A 57 -24.78 -5.69 23.40
N ALA A 58 -25.42 -6.71 22.81
CA ALA A 58 -26.86 -6.81 22.82
C ALA A 58 -27.34 -7.20 24.23
N ASP A 59 -27.43 -6.20 25.11
CA ASP A 59 -28.16 -6.27 26.38
C ASP A 59 -29.63 -6.58 26.09
N ASN A 60 -29.96 -7.86 26.05
CA ASN A 60 -31.33 -8.34 25.93
C ASN A 60 -32.02 -8.25 27.29
N ALA A 61 -32.46 -7.05 27.66
CA ALA A 61 -33.51 -6.88 28.65
C ALA A 61 -34.88 -6.95 27.95
N PRO A 62 -35.71 -7.92 28.34
CA PRO A 62 -37.13 -7.58 28.51
C PRO A 62 -37.68 -8.19 29.80
N ASP A 63 -38.26 -7.37 30.68
CA ASP A 63 -39.69 -7.48 30.92
C ASP A 63 -40.25 -6.29 31.73
N MET A 64 -41.47 -5.91 31.37
CA MET A 64 -42.32 -4.93 32.02
C MET A 64 -42.72 -5.35 33.44
N ASN A 65 -42.81 -4.40 34.37
CA ASN A 65 -44.05 -4.19 35.12
C ASN A 65 -44.06 -2.93 36.01
N GLY A 66 -45.16 -2.18 35.94
CA GLY A 66 -45.85 -1.75 37.16
C GLY A 66 -45.69 -0.30 37.64
N LEU A 67 -46.62 0.55 37.18
CA LEU A 67 -47.36 1.55 37.98
C LEU A 67 -46.60 2.72 38.68
N SER A 68 -46.92 3.94 38.19
CA SER A 68 -47.57 5.05 38.91
C SER A 68 -46.86 6.41 38.98
N VAL A 69 -47.64 7.42 38.57
CA VAL A 69 -47.85 8.74 39.21
C VAL A 69 -46.92 9.93 38.85
N SER A 70 -47.53 10.82 38.05
CA SER A 70 -47.55 12.29 38.08
C SER A 70 -46.27 13.13 37.93
N GLY A 71 -46.28 13.94 36.87
CA GLY A 71 -46.16 15.40 36.98
C GLY A 71 -44.79 15.99 36.69
N GLY A 72 -44.74 16.94 35.73
CA GLY A 72 -43.67 17.95 35.68
C GLY A 72 -43.09 18.22 34.29
N ILE A 73 -43.65 19.26 33.65
CA ILE A 73 -43.04 20.21 32.71
C ILE A 73 -41.53 20.12 32.35
N SER A 74 -41.30 20.47 31.08
CA SER A 74 -40.27 21.40 30.55
C SER A 74 -39.14 20.82 29.71
N GLY A 75 -38.86 21.55 28.62
CA GLY A 75 -37.51 21.71 28.11
C GLY A 75 -37.16 20.83 26.92
N GLY A 76 -37.44 21.31 25.71
CA GLY A 76 -36.73 20.84 24.53
C GLY A 76 -35.24 21.14 24.68
N ALA A 77 -34.43 20.11 24.50
CA ALA A 77 -33.03 20.23 24.14
C ALA A 77 -32.93 19.65 22.73
N ALA A 78 -32.66 20.53 21.76
CA ALA A 78 -32.08 20.13 20.50
C ALA A 78 -30.70 19.57 20.83
N ASP A 79 -30.62 18.24 20.90
CA ASP A 79 -29.36 17.54 21.02
C ASP A 79 -28.66 17.70 19.67
N GLY A 80 -27.63 18.54 19.69
CA GLY A 80 -26.82 18.84 18.53
C GLY A 80 -26.13 17.57 18.11
N GLY A 81 -26.46 17.08 16.92
CA GLY A 81 -25.64 16.07 16.26
C GLY A 81 -24.21 16.61 16.19
N GLU A 82 -23.34 16.01 16.99
CA GLU A 82 -21.93 15.96 16.66
C GLU A 82 -21.87 15.23 15.31
N GLU A 83 -21.77 16.02 14.24
CA GLU A 83 -21.22 15.56 12.97
C GLU A 83 -19.78 15.14 13.31
N GLY A 84 -19.65 13.87 13.73
CA GLY A 84 -18.35 13.23 13.89
C GLY A 84 -17.58 13.49 12.62
N GLU A 85 -16.39 14.08 12.81
CA GLU A 85 -15.42 14.31 11.75
C GLU A 85 -15.29 13.01 10.97
N GLY A 86 -15.88 12.98 9.78
CA GLY A 86 -15.81 11.81 8.92
C GLY A 86 -14.34 11.57 8.65
N GLU A 87 -13.78 10.56 9.31
CA GLU A 87 -12.51 9.97 8.94
C GLU A 87 -12.61 9.77 7.43
N GLU A 88 -11.75 10.46 6.66
CA GLU A 88 -11.79 10.41 5.21
C GLU A 88 -11.37 9.01 4.76
N GLU A 89 -12.33 8.08 4.87
CA GLU A 89 -12.20 6.65 4.66
C GLU A 89 -11.69 6.43 3.24
N GLU A 90 -10.57 5.71 3.12
CA GLU A 90 -10.01 5.39 1.81
C GLU A 90 -11.04 4.58 1.01
N PRO A 91 -11.15 4.78 -0.32
CA PRO A 91 -12.13 4.07 -1.11
C PRO A 91 -11.89 2.56 -1.02
N TYR A 92 -12.95 1.81 -0.68
CA TYR A 92 -12.91 0.35 -0.72
C TYR A 92 -12.71 -0.12 -2.16
N LEU A 93 -11.62 -0.84 -2.39
CA LEU A 93 -11.24 -1.40 -3.68
C LEU A 93 -10.71 -2.80 -3.43
N ASP A 94 -11.22 -3.78 -4.18
CA ASP A 94 -10.67 -5.13 -4.17
C ASP A 94 -9.17 -5.09 -4.55
N GLU A 95 -8.37 -5.99 -3.97
CA GLU A 95 -6.92 -6.04 -4.17
C GLU A 95 -6.48 -5.90 -5.66
N PRO A 96 -7.10 -6.63 -6.63
CA PRO A 96 -6.71 -6.52 -8.03
C PRO A 96 -7.02 -5.16 -8.66
N GLU A 97 -8.04 -4.45 -8.21
CA GLU A 97 -8.40 -3.11 -8.69
C GLU A 97 -7.46 -2.06 -8.11
N ARG A 98 -7.16 -2.16 -6.80
CA ARG A 98 -6.18 -1.32 -6.12
C ARG A 98 -4.81 -1.43 -6.78
N ILE A 99 -4.31 -2.64 -7.03
CA ILE A 99 -3.01 -2.85 -7.69
C ILE A 99 -2.99 -2.22 -9.09
N ARG A 100 -4.08 -2.39 -9.86
CA ARG A 100 -4.18 -1.80 -11.22
C ARG A 100 -4.14 -0.28 -11.17
N LEU A 101 -4.85 0.33 -10.22
CA LEU A 101 -4.85 1.79 -10.05
C LEU A 101 -3.47 2.32 -9.63
N LEU A 102 -2.82 1.67 -8.66
CA LEU A 102 -1.46 2.02 -8.23
C LEU A 102 -0.45 1.93 -9.38
N CYS A 103 -0.51 0.88 -10.20
CA CYS A 103 0.33 0.75 -11.38
C CYS A 103 0.06 1.88 -12.39
N GLY A 104 -1.20 2.24 -12.61
CA GLY A 104 -1.59 3.33 -13.51
C GLY A 104 -1.10 4.70 -13.04
N LEU A 105 -1.20 4.98 -11.73
CA LEU A 105 -0.66 6.21 -11.13
C LEU A 105 0.86 6.26 -11.25
N ALA A 106 1.54 5.18 -10.87
CA ALA A 106 3.00 5.11 -10.90
C ALA A 106 3.59 5.14 -12.31
N SER A 107 2.84 4.70 -13.33
CA SER A 107 3.28 4.77 -14.74
C SER A 107 3.36 6.18 -15.32
N GLN A 108 2.73 7.15 -14.66
CA GLN A 108 2.73 8.55 -15.07
C GLN A 108 3.82 9.37 -14.38
N TRP A 109 4.50 8.79 -13.39
CA TRP A 109 5.53 9.47 -12.62
C TRP A 109 6.84 9.57 -13.40
N GLU A 110 7.44 10.76 -13.39
CA GLU A 110 8.76 11.02 -13.97
C GLU A 110 9.82 11.28 -12.88
N GLU A 111 11.10 10.97 -13.16
CA GLU A 111 12.18 11.03 -12.16
C GLU A 111 12.48 12.44 -11.62
N ASP A 112 12.10 13.48 -12.35
CA ASP A 112 12.22 14.89 -11.95
C ASP A 112 11.05 15.38 -11.08
N GLU A 113 10.00 14.59 -10.95
CA GLU A 113 8.86 14.86 -10.08
C GLU A 113 9.11 14.45 -8.63
N SER A 114 8.24 14.91 -7.72
CA SER A 114 8.28 14.47 -6.33
C SER A 114 8.05 12.95 -6.26
N PRO A 115 8.92 12.17 -5.60
CA PRO A 115 8.67 10.75 -5.37
C PRO A 115 7.58 10.51 -4.33
N ARG A 116 7.12 11.57 -3.65
CA ARG A 116 6.10 11.53 -2.61
C ARG A 116 4.80 12.07 -3.18
N VAL A 117 3.79 11.22 -3.27
CA VAL A 117 2.47 11.52 -3.82
C VAL A 117 1.42 11.18 -2.78
N GLU A 118 0.49 12.10 -2.53
CA GLU A 118 -0.64 11.90 -1.61
C GLU A 118 -1.93 11.95 -2.45
N CYS A 119 -2.80 10.96 -2.26
CA CYS A 119 -4.03 10.80 -3.04
C CYS A 119 -5.11 10.11 -2.20
N GLU A 120 -6.25 9.79 -2.82
CA GLU A 120 -7.37 9.11 -2.16
C GLU A 120 -6.99 7.71 -1.63
N LEU A 121 -5.99 7.05 -2.22
CA LEU A 121 -5.46 5.76 -1.76
C LEU A 121 -4.42 5.90 -0.64
N GLY A 122 -4.33 7.06 0.00
CA GLY A 122 -3.32 7.37 1.00
C GLY A 122 -2.03 7.92 0.39
N ARG A 123 -0.90 7.54 0.97
CA ARG A 123 0.42 8.02 0.60
C ARG A 123 1.17 7.01 -0.26
N LEU A 124 1.83 7.52 -1.29
CA LEU A 124 2.63 6.77 -2.24
C LEU A 124 4.07 7.30 -2.23
N LEU A 125 5.01 6.37 -2.09
CA LEU A 125 6.43 6.64 -2.29
C LEU A 125 6.92 5.86 -3.51
N LEU A 126 7.38 6.59 -4.54
CA LEU A 126 7.93 6.05 -5.78
C LEU A 126 9.45 6.16 -5.75
N VAL A 127 10.13 5.04 -6.00
CA VAL A 127 11.58 4.97 -5.84
C VAL A 127 12.21 4.24 -7.01
N PRO A 128 13.13 4.87 -7.77
CA PRO A 128 13.83 4.20 -8.86
C PRO A 128 14.77 3.13 -8.30
N ILE A 129 14.69 1.94 -8.88
CA ILE A 129 15.52 0.78 -8.55
C ILE A 129 16.38 0.46 -9.78
N PRO A 130 17.70 0.72 -9.74
CA PRO A 130 18.57 0.45 -10.88
C PRO A 130 18.65 -1.05 -11.13
N LEU A 131 18.69 -1.43 -12.40
CA LEU A 131 19.04 -2.79 -12.76
C LEU A 131 20.51 -3.05 -12.44
N PRO A 132 20.84 -4.24 -11.91
CA PRO A 132 22.23 -4.64 -11.79
C PRO A 132 22.88 -4.62 -13.18
N SER A 133 24.05 -4.00 -13.28
CA SER A 133 24.79 -3.92 -14.53
C SER A 133 25.01 -5.33 -15.08
N ALA A 134 24.54 -5.59 -16.30
CA ALA A 134 24.88 -6.83 -16.99
C ALA A 134 26.40 -6.84 -17.16
N GLY A 135 27.09 -7.72 -16.43
CA GLY A 135 28.52 -7.94 -16.61
C GLY A 135 28.84 -8.11 -18.10
N ALA A 136 29.99 -7.59 -18.51
CA ALA A 136 30.40 -7.39 -19.90
C ALA A 136 29.90 -8.50 -20.85
N PRO A 137 29.38 -8.14 -22.05
CA PRO A 137 28.80 -9.12 -22.96
C PRO A 137 29.84 -10.20 -23.25
N SER A 138 29.48 -11.45 -22.96
CA SER A 138 30.24 -12.63 -23.37
C SER A 138 30.56 -12.51 -24.86
N THR A 139 31.82 -12.70 -25.23
CA THR A 139 32.39 -12.61 -26.59
C THR A 139 31.91 -13.74 -27.52
N MET A 140 30.66 -14.18 -27.40
CA MET A 140 30.06 -15.16 -28.28
C MET A 140 29.49 -14.47 -29.52
N PRO A 141 29.82 -14.92 -30.74
CA PRO A 141 29.33 -14.31 -31.97
C PRO A 141 27.82 -14.60 -32.14
N GLN A 142 26.97 -13.63 -31.81
CA GLN A 142 25.53 -13.71 -32.05
C GLN A 142 25.18 -13.34 -33.49
N ASN A 143 24.90 -14.35 -34.32
CA ASN A 143 24.31 -14.22 -35.65
C ASN A 143 22.76 -14.24 -35.60
N LEU A 144 22.15 -13.58 -34.61
CA LEU A 144 20.69 -13.44 -34.51
C LEU A 144 20.32 -11.96 -34.74
N PRO A 145 19.24 -11.65 -35.49
CA PRO A 145 18.76 -10.29 -35.62
C PRO A 145 18.40 -9.79 -34.23
N ALA A 146 19.19 -8.85 -33.71
CA ALA A 146 18.97 -8.24 -32.42
C ALA A 146 17.60 -7.56 -32.44
N ALA A 147 16.60 -8.18 -31.82
CA ALA A 147 15.38 -7.49 -31.46
C ALA A 147 15.82 -6.32 -30.56
N LYS A 148 15.76 -5.10 -31.10
CA LYS A 148 16.03 -3.86 -30.36
C LYS A 148 14.90 -3.65 -29.35
N GLY A 149 14.79 -4.52 -28.36
CA GLY A 149 14.04 -4.21 -27.16
C GLY A 149 14.81 -3.14 -26.42
N LEU A 150 14.18 -1.99 -26.19
CA LEU A 150 14.61 -1.06 -25.14
C LEU A 150 14.63 -1.88 -23.85
N GLN A 151 15.81 -2.34 -23.45
CA GLN A 151 15.98 -2.95 -22.14
C GLN A 151 15.64 -1.83 -21.14
N PRO A 152 14.66 -2.04 -20.25
CA PRO A 152 14.40 -1.07 -19.19
C PRO A 152 15.73 -0.84 -18.47
N ARG A 153 16.02 0.40 -18.07
CA ARG A 153 17.26 0.72 -17.34
C ARG A 153 17.07 0.62 -15.83
N MET A 154 15.80 0.65 -15.39
CA MET A 154 15.40 0.64 -14.00
C MET A 154 14.02 0.03 -13.85
N PHE A 155 13.72 -0.35 -12.61
CA PHE A 155 12.36 -0.59 -12.12
C PHE A 155 11.94 0.59 -11.24
N VAL A 156 10.65 0.63 -10.91
CA VAL A 156 10.09 1.55 -9.91
C VAL A 156 9.54 0.70 -8.77
N LEU A 157 10.04 0.94 -7.55
CA LEU A 157 9.43 0.47 -6.32
C LEU A 157 8.34 1.47 -5.92
N VAL A 158 7.13 0.97 -5.71
CA VAL A 158 6.00 1.76 -5.22
C VAL A 158 5.63 1.24 -3.85
N LEU A 159 5.69 2.10 -2.84
CA LEU A 159 5.19 1.81 -1.50
C LEU A 159 3.92 2.61 -1.26
N ASN A 160 2.90 1.95 -0.72
CA ASN A 160 1.63 2.58 -0.38
C ASN A 160 1.31 2.31 1.10
N GLY A 161 1.07 3.40 1.83
CA GLY A 161 0.58 3.41 3.21
C GLY A 161 -0.61 4.35 3.34
N THR A 162 -1.22 4.37 4.52
CA THR A 162 -2.37 5.24 4.81
C THR A 162 -1.99 6.72 4.78
N LYS A 163 -2.99 7.61 4.79
CA LYS A 163 -2.79 9.06 5.01
C LYS A 163 -2.01 9.35 6.31
N GLY A 164 -2.14 8.53 7.34
CA GLY A 164 -1.43 8.66 8.62
C GLY A 164 0.06 8.26 8.54
N THR A 165 0.42 7.39 7.60
CA THR A 165 1.77 6.82 7.50
C THR A 165 2.85 7.89 7.30
N ALA A 166 3.86 7.92 8.16
CA ALA A 166 4.92 8.92 8.05
C ALA A 166 5.84 8.68 6.83
N TRP A 167 6.20 9.75 6.13
CA TRP A 167 7.16 9.70 5.02
C TRP A 167 8.52 9.11 5.41
N SER A 168 8.94 9.29 6.67
CA SER A 168 10.18 8.71 7.21
C SER A 168 10.14 7.18 7.22
N ASP A 169 9.00 6.60 7.56
CA ASP A 169 8.86 5.15 7.69
C ASP A 169 8.85 4.51 6.31
N MET A 170 8.11 5.08 5.36
CA MET A 170 8.16 4.65 3.95
C MET A 170 9.56 4.79 3.35
N THR A 171 10.26 5.90 3.63
CA THR A 171 11.63 6.11 3.14
C THR A 171 12.59 5.07 3.74
N SER A 172 12.48 4.81 5.05
CA SER A 172 13.28 3.80 5.74
C SER A 172 13.08 2.40 5.13
N LYS A 173 11.83 2.02 4.85
CA LYS A 173 11.47 0.75 4.19
C LYS A 173 11.96 0.67 2.75
N ALA A 174 11.91 1.76 1.99
CA ALA A 174 12.47 1.79 0.64
C ALA A 174 14.01 1.59 0.65
N GLU A 175 14.72 2.22 1.59
CA GLU A 175 16.17 2.04 1.73
C GLU A 175 16.54 0.63 2.20
N GLU A 176 15.73 0.02 3.07
CA GLU A 176 15.84 -1.40 3.44
C GLU A 176 15.77 -2.30 2.20
N PHE A 177 14.75 -2.09 1.34
CA PHE A 177 14.60 -2.83 0.10
C PHE A 177 15.79 -2.62 -0.84
N LYS A 178 16.21 -1.37 -1.07
CA LYS A 178 17.38 -1.07 -1.94
C LYS A 178 18.62 -1.81 -1.48
N ARG A 179 18.90 -1.81 -0.18
CA ARG A 179 20.05 -2.53 0.39
C ARG A 179 19.95 -4.03 0.12
N VAL A 180 18.76 -4.62 0.25
CA VAL A 180 18.55 -6.05 -0.06
C VAL A 180 18.70 -6.31 -1.56
N TRP A 181 18.17 -5.41 -2.41
CA TRP A 181 18.26 -5.47 -3.86
C TRP A 181 19.70 -5.46 -4.36
N GLU A 182 20.50 -4.51 -3.88
CA GLU A 182 21.92 -4.34 -4.25
C GLU A 182 22.75 -5.55 -3.80
N ASN A 183 22.56 -6.00 -2.56
CA ASN A 183 23.27 -7.17 -2.03
C ASN A 183 22.82 -8.48 -2.70
N GLY A 184 21.55 -8.55 -3.11
CA GLY A 184 20.96 -9.72 -3.75
C GLY A 184 21.33 -9.87 -5.23
N CYS A 185 21.69 -8.77 -5.88
CA CYS A 185 22.16 -8.73 -7.26
C CYS A 185 23.70 -8.59 -7.39
N GLY A 186 24.44 -8.57 -6.29
CA GLY A 186 25.89 -8.35 -6.25
C GLY A 186 26.77 -9.59 -6.06
N ALA A 187 26.27 -10.81 -6.32
CA ALA A 187 27.05 -12.06 -6.21
C ALA A 187 27.13 -12.81 -7.55
#